data_AF-A0A0F2PSK0-F1
#
_entry.id   AF-A0A0F2PSK0-F1
#
_cell.length_a   1.000
_cell.length_b   1.000
_cell.length_c   1.000
_cell.angle_alpha   90.00
_cell.angle_beta   90.00
_cell.angle_gamma   90.00
#
_symmetry.space_group_name_H-M   'P 1'
#
loop_
_entity.id
_entity.type
_entity.pdbx_description
1 polymer ?
#
loop_
_entity_poly.entity_id
_entity_poly.type
_entity_poly.pdbx_seq_one_letter_code
_entity_poly.pdbx_strand_id
1 'polypeptide(L)'
;MKQRHHEIIISDHAWQRWQERSGIEIKRTKLINVLTGKLNGALAVGLVLDHTSAGWLEVTPWLWATVRLTNMGWLVATFTAWEEREAG
;
A
#
# COMPACT_ATOMS: atom_id res chain seq x y z
N MET A 1 23.00 2.40 -15.12
CA MET A 1 21.76 1.59 -15.06
C MET A 1 20.61 2.51 -14.68
N LYS A 2 19.55 2.61 -15.50
CA LYS A 2 18.31 3.27 -15.03
C LYS A 2 17.75 2.40 -13.91
N GLN A 3 17.61 2.95 -12.70
CA GLN A 3 16.86 2.29 -11.63
C GLN A 3 15.46 2.00 -12.20
N ARG A 4 15.10 0.73 -12.32
CA ARG A 4 13.71 0.37 -12.61
C ARG A 4 12.94 0.73 -11.35
N HIS A 5 12.19 1.82 -11.39
CA HIS A 5 11.25 2.14 -10.33
C HIS A 5 10.28 0.96 -10.26
N HIS A 6 10.29 0.21 -9.16
CA HIS A 6 9.27 -0.82 -8.94
C HIS A 6 7.92 -0.10 -8.86
N GLU A 7 7.06 -0.35 -9.84
CA GLU A 7 5.77 0.32 -9.93
C GLU A 7 4.87 -0.10 -8.76
N ILE A 8 4.10 0.85 -8.22
CA ILE A 8 3.00 0.53 -7.31
C ILE A 8 1.82 0.09 -8.18
N ILE A 9 1.36 -1.13 -7.95
CA ILE A 9 0.18 -1.70 -8.59
C ILE A 9 -0.92 -1.76 -7.54
N ILE A 10 -2.05 -1.11 -7.79
CA ILE A 10 -3.22 -1.21 -6.90
C ILE A 10 -4.15 -2.25 -7.52
N SER A 11 -4.57 -3.29 -6.80
CA SER A 11 -5.58 -4.21 -7.30
C SER A 11 -6.95 -3.52 -7.41
N ASP A 12 -7.88 -4.02 -8.23
CA ASP A 12 -9.23 -3.45 -8.30
C ASP A 12 -10.00 -3.61 -6.97
N HIS A 13 -9.77 -4.75 -6.28
CA HIS A 13 -10.28 -4.95 -4.94
C HIS A 13 -9.75 -3.90 -3.95
N ALA A 14 -8.44 -3.63 -3.96
CA ALA A 14 -7.86 -2.59 -3.12
C ALA A 14 -8.40 -1.21 -3.47
N TRP A 15 -8.58 -0.91 -4.77
CA TRP A 15 -9.15 0.35 -5.19
C TRP A 15 -10.58 0.55 -4.65
N GLN A 16 -11.42 -0.48 -4.73
CA GLN A 16 -12.76 -0.45 -4.13
C GLN A 16 -12.70 -0.22 -2.61
N ARG A 17 -11.84 -0.95 -1.89
CA ARG A 17 -11.65 -0.78 -0.44
C ARG A 17 -11.18 0.62 -0.06
N TRP A 18 -10.31 1.23 -0.86
CA TRP A 18 -9.90 2.62 -0.67
C TRP A 18 -11.10 3.57 -0.77
N GLN A 19 -11.93 3.42 -1.81
CA GLN A 19 -13.10 4.27 -2.02
C GLN A 19 -14.13 4.14 -0.89
N GLU A 20 -14.32 2.93 -0.37
CA GLU A 20 -15.23 2.66 0.76
C GLU A 20 -14.74 3.26 2.09
N ARG A 21 -13.41 3.28 2.32
CA ARG A 21 -12.85 3.50 3.67
C ARG A 21 -12.16 4.83 3.87
N SER A 22 -11.57 5.41 2.82
CA SER A 22 -10.75 6.61 2.99
C SER A 22 -11.57 7.88 3.23
N GLY A 23 -12.83 7.93 2.75
CA GLY A 23 -13.61 9.16 2.68
C GLY A 23 -12.99 10.25 1.80
N ILE A 24 -11.95 9.92 1.03
CA ILE A 24 -11.14 10.86 0.24
C ILE A 24 -11.38 10.61 -1.25
N GLU A 25 -11.90 11.61 -1.94
CA GLU A 25 -12.06 11.57 -3.38
C GLU A 25 -10.76 12.00 -4.09
N ILE A 26 -10.03 11.02 -4.63
CA ILE A 26 -8.83 11.25 -5.44
C ILE A 26 -8.79 10.30 -6.63
N LYS A 27 -8.02 10.67 -7.67
CA LYS A 27 -7.73 9.78 -8.79
C LYS A 27 -6.76 8.66 -8.37
N ARG A 28 -6.91 7.47 -8.96
CA ARG A 28 -6.02 6.31 -8.73
C ARG A 28 -4.54 6.63 -8.94
N THR A 29 -4.21 7.44 -9.95
CA THR A 29 -2.84 7.91 -10.21
C THR A 29 -2.27 8.78 -9.08
N LYS A 30 -3.10 9.61 -8.44
CA LYS A 30 -2.69 10.41 -7.27
C LYS A 30 -2.44 9.52 -6.06
N LEU A 31 -3.27 8.50 -5.85
CA LEU A 31 -3.06 7.51 -4.80
C LEU A 31 -1.76 6.73 -5.00
N ILE A 32 -1.45 6.32 -6.23
CA ILE A 32 -0.17 5.67 -6.58
C ILE A 32 1.03 6.53 -6.16
N ASN A 33 1.00 7.85 -6.44
CA ASN A 33 2.08 8.75 -6.04
C ASN A 33 2.22 8.86 -4.51
N VAL A 34 1.10 8.93 -3.79
CA VAL A 34 1.09 8.94 -2.30
C VAL A 34 1.71 7.65 -1.76
N LEU A 35 1.26 6.50 -2.25
CA LEU A 35 1.75 5.20 -1.83
C LEU A 35 3.23 5.00 -2.15
N THR A 36 3.70 5.51 -3.29
CA THR A 36 5.11 5.47 -3.66
C THR A 36 5.96 6.21 -2.63
N GLY A 37 5.55 7.42 -2.24
CA GLY A 37 6.24 8.20 -1.21
C GLY A 37 6.24 7.50 0.16
N LYS A 38 5.08 6.97 0.57
CA LYS A 38 4.92 6.24 1.83
C LYS A 38 5.77 4.98 1.86
N LEU A 39 5.76 4.18 0.79
CA LEU A 39 6.53 2.96 0.69
C LEU A 39 8.04 3.24 0.72
N ASN A 40 8.52 4.23 -0.02
CA ASN A 40 9.94 4.61 0.01
C ASN A 40 10.37 5.04 1.42
N GLY A 41 9.53 5.82 2.11
CA GLY A 41 9.75 6.18 3.51
C GLY A 41 9.83 4.94 4.41
N ALA A 42 8.88 4.01 4.26
CA ALA A 42 8.85 2.76 5.03
C ALA A 42 10.08 1.88 4.76
N LEU A 43 10.49 1.73 3.50
CA LEU A 43 11.68 0.99 3.12
C LEU A 43 12.95 1.61 3.69
N ALA A 44 13.06 2.94 3.70
CA ALA A 44 14.20 3.65 4.27
C ALA A 44 14.34 3.45 5.78
N VAL A 45 13.24 3.25 6.50
CA VAL A 45 13.23 2.98 7.94
C VAL A 45 13.24 1.48 8.29
N GLY A 46 13.33 0.59 7.29
CA GLY A 46 13.43 -0.85 7.50
C GLY A 46 12.08 -1.58 7.59
N LEU A 47 11.15 -1.29 6.66
CA LEU A 47 9.89 -2.04 6.51
C LEU A 47 10.13 -3.56 6.62
N VAL A 48 9.47 -4.16 7.60
CA VAL A 48 9.52 -5.61 7.82
C VAL A 48 8.41 -6.27 7.00
N LEU A 49 8.80 -7.29 6.24
CA LEU A 49 7.87 -8.16 5.55
C LEU A 49 7.69 -9.44 6.36
N ASP A 50 6.47 -9.98 6.36
CA ASP A 50 6.16 -11.27 6.95
C ASP A 50 6.64 -12.45 6.08
N HIS A 51 6.36 -13.67 6.53
CA HIS A 51 6.71 -14.91 5.83
C HIS A 51 6.06 -15.05 4.44
N THR A 52 5.01 -14.28 4.13
CA THR A 52 4.35 -14.23 2.82
C THR A 52 4.93 -13.15 1.90
N SER A 53 5.96 -12.43 2.37
CA SER A 53 6.51 -11.22 1.75
C SER A 53 5.52 -10.04 1.72
N ALA A 54 4.53 -10.04 2.61
CA ALA A 54 3.61 -8.94 2.78
C ALA A 54 4.11 -7.99 3.88
N GLY A 55 3.90 -6.69 3.68
CA GLY A 55 4.17 -5.64 4.65
C GLY A 55 2.93 -4.78 4.84
N TRP A 56 2.92 -4.03 5.94
CA TRP A 56 1.83 -3.12 6.26
C TRP A 56 2.32 -1.68 6.15
N LEU A 57 1.61 -0.88 5.36
CA LEU A 57 1.96 0.50 5.08
C LEU A 57 0.84 1.42 5.54
N GLU A 58 1.11 2.30 6.50
CA GLU A 58 0.13 3.31 6.91
C GLU A 58 0.01 4.41 5.84
N VAL A 59 -1.18 4.57 5.27
CA VAL A 59 -1.43 5.48 4.15
C VAL A 59 -1.95 6.82 4.65
N THR A 60 -2.97 6.77 5.49
CA THR A 60 -3.45 7.87 6.34
C THR A 60 -3.49 7.34 7.77
N PRO A 61 -3.63 8.21 8.79
CA PRO A 61 -3.87 7.69 10.12
C PRO A 61 -5.11 6.77 10.05
N TRP A 62 -5.08 5.67 10.81
CA TRP A 62 -6.15 4.67 10.88
C TRP A 62 -6.40 3.82 9.61
N LEU A 63 -5.74 4.11 8.47
CA LEU A 63 -5.92 3.34 7.22
C LEU A 63 -4.59 2.79 6.71
N TRP A 64 -4.54 1.46 6.65
CA TRP A 64 -3.35 0.70 6.30
C TRP A 64 -3.54 0.00 4.97
N ALA A 65 -2.47 -0.11 4.19
CA ALA A 65 -2.41 -0.90 2.97
C ALA A 65 -1.57 -2.15 3.21
N THR A 66 -2.06 -3.31 2.78
CA THR A 66 -1.23 -4.51 2.66
C THR A 66 -0.46 -4.43 1.35
N VAL A 67 0.86 -4.42 1.43
CA VAL A 67 1.76 -4.34 0.27
C VAL A 67 2.56 -5.62 0.13
N ARG A 68 2.77 -6.09 -1.11
CA ARG A 68 3.59 -7.27 -1.40
C ARG A 68 4.50 -7.01 -2.58
N LEU A 69 5.77 -7.39 -2.47
CA LEU A 69 6.69 -7.33 -3.60
C LEU A 69 6.40 -8.49 -4.58
N THR A 70 6.19 -8.15 -5.84
CA THR A 70 5.99 -9.08 -6.95
C THR A 70 7.10 -8.90 -7.99
N ASN A 71 7.13 -9.77 -9.00
CA ASN A 71 8.03 -9.63 -10.14
C ASN A 71 7.78 -8.37 -11.00
N MET A 72 6.59 -7.76 -10.90
CA MET A 72 6.22 -6.56 -11.66
C MET A 72 6.35 -5.26 -10.84
N GLY A 73 6.35 -5.36 -9.52
CA GLY A 73 6.37 -4.18 -8.64
C GLY A 73 5.74 -4.46 -7.28
N TRP A 74 5.40 -3.39 -6.56
CA TRP A 74 4.75 -3.46 -5.26
C TRP A 74 3.23 -3.49 -5.44
N LEU A 75 2.62 -4.62 -5.15
CA LEU A 75 1.18 -4.82 -5.20
C LEU A 75 0.54 -4.37 -3.89
N VAL A 76 -0.43 -3.46 -3.98
CA VAL A 76 -1.37 -3.17 -2.90
C VAL A 76 -2.55 -4.13 -3.02
N ALA A 77 -2.65 -5.06 -2.07
CA ALA A 77 -3.65 -6.12 -2.09
C ALA A 77 -5.01 -5.66 -1.54
N THR A 78 -4.99 -4.87 -0.47
CA THR A 78 -6.20 -4.33 0.18
C THR A 78 -5.87 -3.11 1.04
N PHE A 79 -6.92 -2.41 1.51
CA PHE A 79 -6.83 -1.38 2.55
C PHE A 79 -7.66 -1.78 3.77
N THR A 80 -7.08 -1.67 4.97
CA THR A 80 -7.64 -2.12 6.24
C THR A 80 -7.67 -0.98 7.27
N ALA A 81 -8.80 -0.81 7.95
CA ALA A 81 -8.88 0.12 9.08
C ALA A 81 -8.12 -0.45 10.28
N TRP A 82 -7.48 0.40 11.08
CA TRP A 82 -6.68 -0.05 12.24
C TRP A 82 -7.42 -1.00 13.18
N GLU A 83 -8.69 -0.72 13.46
CA GLU A 83 -9.54 -1.53 14.35
C GLU A 83 -9.74 -2.97 13.84
N GLU A 84 -9.75 -3.17 12.52
CA GLU A 84 -9.89 -4.49 11.91
C GLU A 84 -8.57 -5.26 11.89
N ARG A 85 -7.43 -4.57 11.92
CA ARG A 85 -6.10 -5.20 11.92
C ARG A 85 -5.81 -5.88 13.26
N GLU A 86 -6.17 -5.26 14.38
CA GLU A 86 -5.94 -5.84 15.71
C GLU A 86 -6.84 -7.05 16.01
N ALA A 87 -7.89 -7.26 15.20
CA ALA A 87 -8.86 -8.33 15.38
C ALA A 87 -8.52 -9.64 14.62
N GLY A 88 -7.47 -9.64 13.77
CA GLY A 88 -7.07 -10.79 12.93
C GLY A 88 -5.61 -11.16 13.12
#